data_AF-A0A4P6MZP3-F1
#
_entry.id   AF-A0A4P6MZP3-F1
#
_cell.length_a   1.000
_cell.length_b   1.000
_cell.length_c   1.000
_cell.angle_alpha   90.00
_cell.angle_beta   90.00
_cell.angle_gamma   90.00
#
_symmetry.space_group_name_H-M   'P 1'
#
loop_
_entity.id
_entity.type
_entity.pdbx_description
1 polymer ?
#
loop_
_entity_poly.entity_id
_entity_poly.type
_entity_poly.pdbx_seq_one_letter_code
_entity_poly.pdbx_strand_id
1 'polypeptide(L)'
;MWRTDRRVSWSMVSLLLSLTGALVLAAIIWVPPALGRDSGIRPVQPGLLVVAPEARGVVTLGAGRAVQLDETGLRVTNGSTLLFRTVRGGSPMSALLGEVEGSGGDRVEQISAVMSNLDIDRLSIKPGEVTWSGRLTSSEGSLPATIVVRLEGARLVVTAEAKGADAVVVHSAQELGTRGRAPGLPDRLLRKRAWWVGGGAPPVTDAYTTELGVIVGVGPQGSHRGVDLRRMGHTDLHAWSPRETVTMTSYRRTVQE
;
A
#
# COMPACT_ATOMS: atom_id res chain seq x y z
N MET A 1 -66.48 24.15 -25.10
CA MET A 1 -65.70 24.69 -23.96
C MET A 1 -65.17 23.51 -23.15
N TRP A 2 -63.91 23.09 -23.37
CA TRP A 2 -63.27 22.01 -22.60
C TRP A 2 -61.93 22.54 -22.08
N ARG A 3 -61.89 22.95 -20.80
CA ARG A 3 -60.63 23.16 -20.07
C ARG A 3 -60.30 21.85 -19.37
N THR A 4 -59.37 21.10 -19.92
CA THR A 4 -58.76 19.95 -19.26
C THR A 4 -57.84 20.48 -18.16
N ASP A 5 -58.39 20.62 -16.95
CA ASP A 5 -57.67 21.00 -15.75
C ASP A 5 -56.76 19.83 -15.34
N ARG A 6 -55.61 19.67 -16.02
CA ARG A 6 -54.57 18.71 -15.60
C ARG A 6 -53.92 19.24 -14.33
N ARG A 7 -54.57 19.03 -13.19
CA ARG A 7 -53.96 19.21 -11.88
C ARG A 7 -52.87 18.17 -11.74
N VAL A 8 -51.63 18.59 -11.99
CA VAL A 8 -50.45 17.78 -11.70
C VAL A 8 -50.54 17.42 -10.21
N SER A 9 -50.68 16.13 -9.92
CA SER A 9 -50.76 15.67 -8.54
C SER A 9 -49.47 16.02 -7.84
N TRP A 10 -49.54 16.84 -6.80
CA TRP A 10 -48.37 17.25 -6.00
C TRP A 10 -47.61 16.04 -5.44
N SER A 11 -48.29 14.91 -5.21
CA SER A 11 -47.64 13.64 -4.85
C SER A 11 -46.74 13.09 -5.96
N MET A 12 -47.12 13.26 -7.23
CA MET A 12 -46.33 12.83 -8.38
C MET A 12 -45.08 13.71 -8.57
N VAL A 13 -45.20 15.02 -8.28
CA VAL A 13 -44.07 15.95 -8.28
C VAL A 13 -43.09 15.62 -7.15
N SER A 14 -43.59 15.37 -5.95
CA SER A 14 -42.74 14.97 -4.81
C SER A 14 -42.05 13.63 -5.03
N LEU A 15 -42.74 12.65 -5.64
CA LEU A 15 -42.14 11.37 -6.02
C LEU A 15 -41.00 11.58 -7.03
N LEU A 16 -41.23 12.36 -8.09
CA LEU A 16 -40.22 12.69 -9.09
C LEU A 16 -39.03 13.43 -8.48
N LEU A 17 -39.27 14.39 -7.59
CA LEU A 17 -38.19 15.10 -6.88
C LEU A 17 -37.39 14.16 -5.98
N SER A 18 -38.06 13.25 -5.26
CA SER A 18 -37.39 12.30 -4.37
C SER A 18 -36.55 11.27 -5.14
N LEU A 19 -37.08 10.74 -6.26
CA LEU A 19 -36.38 9.85 -7.17
C LEU A 19 -35.19 10.57 -7.82
N THR A 20 -35.38 11.79 -8.30
CA THR A 20 -34.30 12.57 -8.92
C THR A 20 -33.22 12.91 -7.89
N GLY A 21 -33.60 13.29 -6.67
CA GLY A 21 -32.67 13.51 -5.56
C GLY A 21 -31.88 12.26 -5.20
N ALA A 22 -32.53 11.10 -5.11
CA ALA A 22 -31.87 9.82 -4.87
C ALA A 22 -30.94 9.40 -6.02
N LEU A 23 -31.32 9.68 -7.27
CA LEU A 23 -30.52 9.37 -8.46
C LEU A 23 -29.31 10.30 -8.57
N VAL A 24 -29.46 11.58 -8.23
CA VAL A 24 -28.34 12.53 -8.11
C VAL A 24 -27.40 12.12 -6.97
N LEU A 25 -27.92 11.71 -5.82
CA LEU A 25 -27.11 11.17 -4.73
C LEU A 25 -26.38 9.89 -5.14
N ALA A 26 -27.07 8.96 -5.79
CA ALA A 26 -26.48 7.73 -6.31
C ALA A 26 -25.39 8.06 -7.34
N ALA A 27 -25.64 9.01 -8.25
CA ALA A 27 -24.67 9.49 -9.22
C ALA A 27 -23.48 10.16 -8.54
N ILE A 28 -23.66 11.02 -7.54
CA ILE A 28 -22.55 11.64 -6.80
C ILE A 28 -21.73 10.59 -6.04
N ILE A 29 -22.35 9.49 -5.59
CA ILE A 29 -21.66 8.40 -4.91
C ILE A 29 -20.90 7.48 -5.91
N TRP A 30 -21.49 7.21 -7.08
CA TRP A 30 -20.97 6.24 -8.06
C TRP A 30 -20.18 6.82 -9.24
N VAL A 31 -20.47 8.04 -9.67
CA VAL A 31 -19.85 8.66 -10.85
C VAL A 31 -18.40 9.09 -10.58
N PRO A 32 -18.01 9.66 -9.42
CA PRO A 32 -16.60 9.97 -9.15
C PRO A 32 -15.66 8.76 -9.20
N PRO A 33 -16.01 7.56 -8.69
CA PRO A 33 -15.16 6.38 -8.88
C PRO A 33 -15.17 5.82 -10.31
N ALA A 34 -16.24 6.01 -11.10
CA ALA A 34 -16.32 5.53 -12.49
C ALA A 34 -15.64 6.47 -13.52
N LEU A 35 -15.61 7.79 -13.26
CA LEU A 35 -14.91 8.81 -14.07
C LEU A 35 -13.49 9.11 -13.56
N GLY A 36 -13.08 8.51 -12.44
CA GLY A 36 -11.67 8.49 -12.07
C GLY A 36 -10.94 7.74 -13.17
N ARG A 37 -10.09 8.45 -13.95
CA ARG A 37 -9.04 7.81 -14.77
C ARG A 37 -8.53 6.62 -13.99
N ASP A 38 -8.70 5.42 -14.54
CA ASP A 38 -8.10 4.23 -13.96
C ASP A 38 -6.66 4.61 -13.65
N SER A 39 -6.27 4.46 -12.39
CA SER A 39 -4.91 4.78 -11.97
C SER A 39 -3.90 3.94 -12.73
N GLY A 40 -4.34 2.88 -13.42
CA GLY A 40 -3.49 1.92 -14.11
C GLY A 40 -2.81 0.95 -13.16
N ILE A 41 -2.70 1.28 -11.87
CA ILE A 41 -2.31 0.38 -10.80
C ILE A 41 -3.41 -0.67 -10.59
N ARG A 42 -3.03 -1.94 -10.54
CA ARG A 42 -3.91 -3.09 -10.32
C ARG A 42 -3.91 -3.48 -8.84
N PRO A 43 -5.07 -3.76 -8.24
CA PRO A 43 -5.10 -4.14 -6.84
C PRO A 43 -4.55 -5.57 -6.64
N VAL A 44 -3.70 -5.77 -5.64
CA VAL A 44 -3.11 -7.08 -5.30
C VAL A 44 -3.64 -7.55 -3.94
N GLN A 45 -3.96 -8.84 -3.83
CA GLN A 45 -4.44 -9.42 -2.57
C GLN A 45 -3.28 -10.12 -1.84
N PRO A 46 -3.04 -9.78 -0.56
CA PRO A 46 -2.12 -10.54 0.27
C PRO A 46 -2.54 -12.01 0.35
N GLY A 47 -1.58 -12.92 0.18
CA GLY A 47 -1.79 -14.36 0.38
C GLY A 47 -1.54 -14.78 1.83
N LEU A 48 -1.32 -16.07 2.04
CA LEU A 48 -1.01 -16.64 3.35
C LEU A 48 0.39 -16.24 3.82
N LEU A 49 0.56 -16.02 5.13
CA LEU A 49 1.86 -15.91 5.78
C LEU A 49 2.10 -17.14 6.66
N VAL A 50 3.20 -17.85 6.41
CA VAL A 50 3.72 -18.91 7.26
C VAL A 50 5.11 -18.49 7.72
N VAL A 51 5.37 -18.60 9.02
CA VAL A 51 6.68 -18.30 9.61
C VAL A 51 7.09 -19.48 10.46
N ALA A 52 8.23 -20.11 10.15
CA ALA A 52 8.77 -21.20 10.93
C ALA A 52 9.08 -20.73 12.37
N PRO A 53 8.88 -21.57 13.42
CA PRO A 53 9.07 -21.19 14.82
C PRO A 53 10.42 -20.50 15.11
N GLU A 54 11.49 -20.97 14.49
CA GLU A 54 12.86 -20.45 14.59
C GLU A 54 13.06 -19.08 13.93
N ALA A 55 12.18 -18.68 13.03
CA ALA A 55 12.22 -17.40 12.33
C ALA A 55 11.28 -16.35 12.94
N ARG A 56 10.49 -16.73 13.96
CA ARG A 56 9.57 -15.83 14.68
C ARG A 56 10.31 -15.03 15.74
N GLY A 57 9.72 -13.88 16.08
CA GLY A 57 10.04 -13.17 17.31
C GLY A 57 10.42 -11.71 17.09
N VAL A 58 10.97 -11.11 18.15
CA VAL A 58 11.32 -9.69 18.20
C VAL A 58 12.84 -9.55 18.16
N VAL A 59 13.34 -8.73 17.23
CA VAL A 59 14.75 -8.41 17.07
C VAL A 59 14.97 -6.93 17.32
N THR A 60 15.93 -6.60 18.18
CA THR A 60 16.29 -5.21 18.48
C THR A 60 17.31 -4.71 17.47
N LEU A 61 17.05 -3.57 16.83
CA LEU A 61 17.97 -2.92 15.88
C LEU A 61 18.89 -1.89 16.54
N GLY A 62 18.70 -1.63 17.82
CA GLY A 62 19.44 -0.63 18.59
C GLY A 62 18.63 0.64 18.82
N ALA A 63 19.10 1.48 19.75
CA ALA A 63 18.47 2.75 20.12
C ALA A 63 16.96 2.64 20.44
N GLY A 64 16.52 1.52 21.03
CA GLY A 64 15.11 1.29 21.36
C GLY A 64 14.22 0.87 20.18
N ARG A 65 14.77 0.70 18.97
CA ARG A 65 14.02 0.23 17.80
C ARG A 65 13.99 -1.29 17.77
N ALA A 66 12.83 -1.86 17.49
CA ALA A 66 12.67 -3.30 17.36
C ALA A 66 11.80 -3.63 16.15
N VAL A 67 12.00 -4.82 15.61
CA VAL A 67 11.24 -5.37 14.50
C VAL A 67 10.76 -6.76 14.91
N GLN A 68 9.52 -7.08 14.56
CA GLN A 68 8.91 -8.36 14.82
C GLN A 68 8.33 -8.90 13.54
N LEU A 69 8.54 -10.18 13.26
CA LEU A 69 7.80 -10.93 12.24
C LEU A 69 7.25 -12.20 12.88
N ASP A 70 5.94 -12.40 12.70
CA ASP A 70 5.22 -13.61 13.07
C ASP A 70 4.04 -13.81 12.11
N GLU A 71 3.18 -14.79 12.36
CA GLU A 71 1.99 -15.10 11.54
C GLU A 71 1.02 -13.92 11.40
N THR A 72 1.09 -12.92 12.28
CA THR A 72 0.25 -11.72 12.20
C THR A 72 0.81 -10.63 11.29
N GLY A 73 2.07 -10.75 10.84
CA GLY A 73 2.74 -9.82 9.95
C GLY A 73 4.00 -9.18 10.55
N LEU A 74 4.63 -8.30 9.77
CA LEU A 74 5.79 -7.50 10.18
C LEU A 74 5.32 -6.29 11.00
N ARG A 75 6.02 -5.99 12.10
CA ARG A 75 5.83 -4.79 12.92
C ARG A 75 7.16 -4.15 13.25
N VAL A 76 7.20 -2.82 13.23
CA VAL A 76 8.37 -2.02 13.57
C VAL A 76 7.98 -1.05 14.67
N THR A 77 8.76 -1.00 15.74
CA THR A 77 8.48 -0.17 16.93
C THR A 77 9.69 0.65 17.36
N ASN A 78 9.43 1.70 18.13
CA ASN A 78 10.41 2.43 18.93
C ASN A 78 9.90 2.47 20.38
N GLY A 79 10.51 1.68 21.26
CA GLY A 79 9.95 1.36 22.58
C GLY A 79 8.55 0.73 22.45
N SER A 80 7.57 1.31 23.15
CA SER A 80 6.15 0.91 23.06
C SER A 80 5.40 1.52 21.86
N THR A 81 6.07 2.36 21.07
CA THR A 81 5.43 3.12 19.99
C THR A 81 5.53 2.37 18.67
N LEU A 82 4.38 2.05 18.05
CA LEU A 82 4.31 1.46 16.71
C LEU A 82 4.74 2.48 15.64
N LEU A 83 5.67 2.14 14.77
CA LEU A 83 6.08 2.99 13.65
C LEU A 83 5.48 2.51 12.33
N PHE A 84 5.46 1.19 12.12
CA PHE A 84 4.97 0.58 10.89
C PHE A 84 4.49 -0.83 11.17
N ARG A 85 3.50 -1.27 10.42
CA ARG A 85 3.08 -2.67 10.37
C ARG A 85 2.57 -3.03 8.99
N THR A 86 2.69 -4.29 8.64
CA THR A 86 2.06 -4.85 7.43
C THR A 86 0.61 -5.23 7.70
N VAL A 87 -0.06 -5.69 6.65
CA VAL A 87 -1.39 -6.31 6.74
C VAL A 87 -1.41 -7.37 7.85
N ARG A 88 -2.55 -7.46 8.55
CA ARG A 88 -2.73 -8.39 9.66
C ARG A 88 -3.15 -9.75 9.14
N GLY A 89 -2.40 -10.79 9.51
CA GLY A 89 -2.78 -12.19 9.21
C GLY A 89 -2.70 -12.55 7.72
N GLY A 90 -1.82 -11.90 6.97
CA GLY A 90 -1.56 -12.17 5.57
C GLY A 90 -0.11 -11.87 5.23
N SER A 91 0.31 -12.30 4.05
CA SER A 91 1.67 -12.07 3.57
C SER A 91 1.99 -10.57 3.55
N PRO A 92 3.15 -10.14 4.09
CA PRO A 92 3.59 -8.75 4.04
C PRO A 92 4.02 -8.32 2.64
N MET A 93 4.22 -9.26 1.71
CA MET A 93 4.64 -8.95 0.35
C MET A 93 4.08 -9.93 -0.69
N SER A 94 4.02 -9.47 -1.94
CA SER A 94 3.76 -10.30 -3.11
C SER A 94 4.80 -10.03 -4.19
N ALA A 95 5.04 -11.03 -5.04
CA ALA A 95 5.82 -10.90 -6.26
C ALA A 95 4.87 -10.92 -7.45
N LEU A 96 5.13 -10.05 -8.43
CA LEU A 96 4.37 -9.98 -9.67
C LEU A 96 5.29 -10.31 -10.85
N LEU A 97 4.72 -10.98 -11.84
CA LEU A 97 5.28 -11.07 -13.19
C LEU A 97 4.42 -10.21 -14.13
N GLY A 98 5.06 -9.60 -15.12
CA GLY A 98 4.40 -8.74 -16.10
C GLY A 98 5.18 -7.47 -16.38
N GLU A 99 4.48 -6.38 -16.71
CA GLU A 99 5.11 -5.12 -17.07
C GLU A 99 4.24 -3.88 -16.77
N VAL A 100 4.88 -2.70 -16.88
CA VAL A 100 4.18 -1.41 -16.94
C VAL A 100 4.35 -0.82 -18.32
N GLU A 101 3.24 -0.49 -18.94
CA GLU A 101 3.23 0.29 -20.16
C GLU A 101 2.95 1.77 -19.86
N GLY A 102 3.37 2.64 -20.78
CA GLY A 102 3.08 4.07 -20.72
C GLY A 102 4.04 4.87 -19.84
N SER A 103 3.77 6.16 -19.71
CA SER A 103 4.59 7.08 -18.92
C SER A 103 3.73 8.15 -18.22
N GLY A 104 4.28 8.79 -17.19
CA GLY A 104 3.59 9.89 -16.51
C GLY A 104 2.25 9.48 -15.90
N GLY A 105 1.16 10.12 -16.34
CA GLY A 105 -0.21 9.86 -15.87
C GLY A 105 -0.92 8.70 -16.56
N ASP A 106 -0.35 8.18 -17.65
CA ASP A 106 -0.97 7.15 -18.52
C ASP A 106 -0.35 5.77 -18.29
N ARG A 107 0.39 5.58 -17.18
CA ARG A 107 0.99 4.30 -16.82
C ARG A 107 -0.08 3.28 -16.46
N VAL A 108 0.07 2.05 -16.97
CA VAL A 108 -0.84 0.94 -16.71
C VAL A 108 -0.05 -0.33 -16.38
N GLU A 109 -0.43 -0.99 -15.30
CA GLU A 109 0.10 -2.29 -14.89
C GLU A 109 -0.59 -3.43 -15.64
N GLN A 110 0.23 -4.29 -16.25
CA GLN A 110 -0.18 -5.56 -16.82
C GLN A 110 0.45 -6.68 -16.00
N ILE A 111 -0.37 -7.37 -15.20
CA ILE A 111 0.09 -8.45 -14.33
C ILE A 111 -0.29 -9.79 -14.99
N SER A 112 0.71 -10.61 -15.28
CA SER A 112 0.52 -11.95 -15.83
C SER A 112 0.40 -13.02 -14.75
N ALA A 113 1.13 -12.87 -13.64
CA ALA A 113 1.10 -13.79 -12.51
C ALA A 113 1.34 -13.07 -11.17
N VAL A 114 0.81 -13.66 -10.09
CA VAL A 114 0.99 -13.17 -8.72
C VAL A 114 1.39 -14.33 -7.81
N MET A 115 2.48 -14.15 -7.06
CA MET A 115 2.90 -15.04 -5.98
C MET A 115 2.80 -14.30 -4.66
N SER A 116 1.76 -14.63 -3.88
CA SER A 116 1.39 -13.86 -2.69
C SER A 116 1.43 -14.67 -1.39
N ASN A 117 1.65 -15.99 -1.45
CA ASN A 117 1.81 -16.83 -0.25
C ASN A 117 3.28 -16.83 0.15
N LEU A 118 3.61 -16.26 1.32
CA LEU A 118 4.97 -16.18 1.84
C LEU A 118 5.19 -17.23 2.92
N ASP A 119 6.19 -18.07 2.70
CA ASP A 119 6.73 -19.01 3.69
C ASP A 119 8.13 -18.55 4.09
N ILE A 120 8.33 -18.24 5.37
CA ILE A 120 9.61 -17.81 5.95
C ILE A 120 10.17 -18.94 6.82
N ASP A 121 11.35 -19.45 6.45
CA ASP A 121 12.01 -20.56 7.14
C ASP A 121 13.30 -20.14 7.85
N ARG A 122 13.79 -18.92 7.61
CA ARG A 122 15.09 -18.49 8.13
C ARG A 122 15.09 -17.05 8.62
N LEU A 123 15.78 -16.85 9.74
CA LEU A 123 16.10 -15.57 10.33
C LEU A 123 17.61 -15.45 10.50
N SER A 124 18.18 -14.33 10.05
CA SER A 124 19.57 -13.95 10.29
C SER A 124 19.61 -12.57 10.94
N ILE A 125 20.36 -12.46 12.03
CA ILE A 125 20.48 -11.24 12.81
C ILE A 125 21.94 -10.78 12.76
N LYS A 126 22.14 -9.52 12.43
CA LYS A 126 23.43 -8.82 12.50
C LYS A 126 23.24 -7.51 13.29
N PRO A 127 24.32 -6.87 13.77
CA PRO A 127 24.21 -5.57 14.40
C PRO A 127 23.49 -4.56 13.49
N GLY A 128 22.34 -4.04 13.93
CA GLY A 128 21.54 -3.04 13.20
C GLY A 128 20.77 -3.55 11.97
N GLU A 129 20.80 -4.86 11.69
CA GLU A 129 20.16 -5.48 10.53
C GLU A 129 19.51 -6.82 10.92
N VAL A 130 18.29 -7.04 10.42
CA VAL A 130 17.61 -8.34 10.48
C VAL A 130 17.20 -8.76 9.08
N THR A 131 17.38 -10.04 8.76
CA THR A 131 16.99 -10.61 7.47
C THR A 131 16.13 -11.84 7.69
N TRP A 132 14.92 -11.83 7.14
CA TRP A 132 14.10 -13.02 6.95
C TRP A 132 14.28 -13.52 5.52
N SER A 133 14.43 -14.83 5.35
CA SER A 133 14.50 -15.50 4.04
C SER A 133 13.44 -16.59 3.96
N GLY A 134 12.98 -16.83 2.75
CA GLY A 134 11.98 -17.84 2.47
C GLY A 134 11.58 -17.86 1.00
N ARG A 135 10.31 -18.15 0.72
CA ARG A 135 9.77 -18.25 -0.65
C ARG A 135 8.39 -17.62 -0.75
N LEU A 136 8.16 -16.92 -1.85
CA LEU A 136 6.83 -16.58 -2.32
C LEU A 136 6.34 -17.67 -3.26
N THR A 137 5.08 -18.06 -3.12
CA THR A 137 4.49 -19.18 -3.85
C THR A 137 3.12 -18.83 -4.42
N SER A 138 2.78 -19.50 -5.51
CA SER A 138 1.43 -19.58 -6.08
C SER A 138 1.18 -21.00 -6.59
N SER A 139 0.05 -21.23 -7.25
CA SER A 139 -0.19 -22.47 -7.99
C SER A 139 0.75 -22.66 -9.19
N GLU A 140 1.37 -21.59 -9.68
CA GLU A 140 2.19 -21.58 -10.90
C GLU A 140 3.68 -21.79 -10.63
N GLY A 141 4.14 -21.51 -9.40
CA GLY A 141 5.54 -21.68 -9.04
C GLY A 141 5.93 -21.03 -7.72
N SER A 142 7.24 -20.88 -7.54
CA SER A 142 7.81 -20.26 -6.35
C SER A 142 9.04 -19.41 -6.69
N LEU A 143 9.20 -18.28 -6.01
CA LEU A 143 10.39 -17.43 -6.09
C LEU A 143 11.05 -17.29 -4.71
N PRO A 144 12.39 -17.31 -4.62
CA PRO A 144 13.09 -16.97 -3.39
C PRO A 144 12.75 -15.54 -2.95
N ALA A 145 12.42 -15.37 -1.68
CA ALA A 145 12.04 -14.08 -1.11
C ALA A 145 12.87 -13.73 0.12
N THR A 146 13.14 -12.44 0.31
CA THR A 146 13.80 -11.91 1.52
C THR A 146 13.19 -10.61 1.98
N ILE A 147 13.11 -10.42 3.30
CA ILE A 147 12.76 -9.16 3.95
C ILE A 147 13.93 -8.74 4.83
N VAL A 148 14.57 -7.63 4.50
CA VAL A 148 15.68 -7.07 5.27
C VAL A 148 15.21 -5.79 5.95
N VAL A 149 15.46 -5.64 7.24
CA VAL A 149 15.18 -4.39 7.97
C VAL A 149 16.44 -3.86 8.62
N ARG A 150 16.75 -2.60 8.35
CA ARG A 150 17.95 -1.91 8.84
C ARG A 150 17.60 -0.61 9.54
N LEU A 151 18.41 -0.24 10.53
CA LEU A 151 18.45 1.11 11.08
C LEU A 151 19.57 1.90 10.39
N GLU A 152 19.20 2.91 9.61
CA GLU A 152 20.13 3.79 8.88
C GLU A 152 19.97 5.23 9.40
N GLY A 153 20.79 5.59 10.39
CA GLY A 153 20.71 6.88 11.06
C GLY A 153 19.34 7.12 11.71
N ALA A 154 18.61 8.13 11.24
CA ALA A 154 17.28 8.47 11.74
C ALA A 154 16.13 7.73 11.01
N ARG A 155 16.44 6.77 10.14
CA ARG A 155 15.46 6.05 9.33
C ARG A 155 15.55 4.54 9.53
N LEU A 156 14.41 3.89 9.39
CA LEU A 156 14.30 2.45 9.23
C LEU A 156 14.09 2.16 7.74
N VAL A 157 14.81 1.18 7.23
CA VAL A 157 14.74 0.77 5.82
C VAL A 157 14.30 -0.68 5.78
N VAL A 158 13.11 -0.92 5.23
CA VAL A 158 12.57 -2.25 4.96
C VAL A 158 12.77 -2.53 3.47
N THR A 159 13.52 -3.58 3.15
CA THR A 159 13.74 -4.04 1.78
C THR A 159 13.09 -5.39 1.60
N ALA A 160 12.08 -5.45 0.73
CA ALA A 160 11.45 -6.69 0.31
C ALA A 160 12.00 -7.07 -1.07
N GLU A 161 12.46 -8.29 -1.26
CA GLU A 161 13.02 -8.77 -2.52
C GLU A 161 12.43 -10.13 -2.88
N ALA A 162 12.07 -10.30 -4.15
CA ALA A 162 11.66 -11.56 -4.74
C ALA A 162 12.49 -11.81 -6.00
N LYS A 163 13.44 -12.75 -5.92
CA LYS A 163 14.40 -12.98 -7.00
C LYS A 163 13.70 -13.63 -8.19
N GLY A 164 13.73 -12.95 -9.33
CA GLY A 164 13.06 -13.38 -10.56
C GLY A 164 11.67 -12.79 -10.77
N ALA A 165 11.22 -11.89 -9.89
CA ALA A 165 9.99 -11.12 -10.10
C ALA A 165 10.26 -9.86 -10.95
N ASP A 166 9.25 -9.42 -11.70
CA ASP A 166 9.28 -8.13 -12.41
C ASP A 166 8.88 -6.98 -11.48
N ALA A 167 8.06 -7.28 -10.47
CA ALA A 167 7.67 -6.33 -9.43
C ALA A 167 7.51 -6.98 -8.06
N VAL A 168 7.63 -6.16 -7.03
CA VAL A 168 7.30 -6.49 -5.65
C VAL A 168 6.21 -5.53 -5.18
N VAL A 169 5.30 -6.07 -4.37
CA VAL A 169 4.29 -5.28 -3.65
C VAL A 169 4.46 -5.52 -2.16
N VAL A 170 4.59 -4.46 -1.36
CA VAL A 170 4.55 -4.50 0.11
C VAL A 170 3.15 -4.14 0.60
N HIS A 171 2.55 -5.05 1.35
CA HIS A 171 1.21 -4.92 1.91
C HIS A 171 1.27 -4.28 3.30
N SER A 172 1.17 -2.96 3.37
CA SER A 172 1.13 -2.22 4.63
C SER A 172 -0.27 -2.21 5.26
N ALA A 173 -0.38 -1.98 6.57
CA ALA A 173 -1.70 -1.79 7.18
C ALA A 173 -2.37 -0.52 6.66
N GLN A 174 -3.70 -0.55 6.57
CA GLN A 174 -4.46 0.63 6.18
C GLN A 174 -4.39 1.72 7.27
N GLU A 175 -4.06 2.94 6.85
CA GLU A 175 -4.13 4.15 7.67
C GLU A 175 -4.93 5.22 6.90
N LEU A 176 -6.13 5.56 7.39
CA LEU A 176 -7.13 6.32 6.61
C LEU A 176 -6.75 7.81 6.42
N GLY A 177 -5.96 8.35 7.33
CA GLY A 177 -5.37 9.68 7.34
C GLY A 177 -4.03 9.76 6.63
N THR A 178 -3.69 8.77 5.79
CA THR A 178 -2.51 8.84 4.93
C THR A 178 -2.58 10.05 4.01
N ARG A 179 -1.56 10.92 4.11
CA ARG A 179 -1.47 12.18 3.37
C ARG A 179 -0.21 12.20 2.51
N GLY A 180 -0.36 12.45 1.22
CA GLY A 180 0.76 12.54 0.29
C GLY A 180 1.65 13.75 0.58
N ARG A 181 2.89 13.69 0.09
CA ARG A 181 3.87 14.77 0.19
C ARG A 181 4.53 15.00 -1.16
N ALA A 182 4.56 16.25 -1.59
CA ALA A 182 5.26 16.64 -2.82
C ALA A 182 6.79 16.49 -2.64
N PRO A 183 7.55 16.18 -3.71
CA PRO A 183 7.10 15.98 -5.09
C PRO A 183 6.58 14.56 -5.38
N GLY A 184 6.67 13.63 -4.42
CA GLY A 184 6.34 12.22 -4.62
C GLY A 184 4.86 11.96 -4.88
N LEU A 185 4.00 12.51 -4.04
CA LEU A 185 2.55 12.37 -4.09
C LEU A 185 1.89 13.74 -3.88
N PRO A 186 0.66 13.97 -4.33
CA PRO A 186 0.00 15.25 -4.13
C PRO A 186 -0.21 15.51 -2.62
N ASP A 187 0.02 16.75 -2.17
CA ASP A 187 -0.09 17.15 -0.76
C ASP A 187 -1.56 17.24 -0.30
N ARG A 188 -2.18 16.07 -0.14
CA ARG A 188 -3.57 15.87 0.24
C ARG A 188 -3.81 14.47 0.81
N LEU A 189 -4.98 14.25 1.39
CA LEU A 189 -5.43 12.92 1.77
C LEU A 189 -5.50 12.02 0.53
N LEU A 190 -4.91 10.83 0.62
CA LEU A 190 -4.77 9.90 -0.51
C LEU A 190 -5.87 8.81 -0.57
N ARG A 191 -6.71 8.74 0.46
CA ARG A 191 -7.72 7.68 0.68
C ARG A 191 -8.55 7.32 -0.55
N LYS A 192 -8.91 6.04 -0.66
CA LYS A 192 -9.83 5.47 -1.67
C LYS A 192 -9.35 5.63 -3.11
N ARG A 193 -8.06 5.87 -3.33
CA ARG A 193 -7.45 6.07 -4.65
C ARG A 193 -6.08 5.40 -4.69
N ALA A 194 -5.64 5.08 -5.89
CA ALA A 194 -4.27 4.69 -6.14
C ALA A 194 -3.53 5.83 -6.85
N TRP A 195 -2.23 5.91 -6.58
CA TRP A 195 -1.38 6.99 -7.01
C TRP A 195 -0.06 6.43 -7.49
N TRP A 196 0.33 6.79 -8.70
CA TRP A 196 1.72 6.64 -9.06
C TRP A 196 2.58 7.63 -8.27
N VAL A 197 3.65 7.13 -7.67
CA VAL A 197 4.69 7.98 -7.07
C VAL A 197 5.44 8.67 -8.23
N GLY A 198 5.64 9.98 -8.08
CA GLY A 198 6.15 10.88 -9.12
C GLY A 198 7.43 10.40 -9.80
N GLY A 199 7.53 10.68 -11.11
CA GLY A 199 8.66 10.34 -11.98
C GLY A 199 9.80 11.37 -11.99
N GLY A 200 10.09 12.00 -10.84
CA GLY A 200 11.20 12.96 -10.70
C GLY A 200 12.52 12.29 -10.28
N ALA A 201 13.63 13.04 -10.39
CA ALA A 201 14.96 12.55 -10.01
C ALA A 201 14.96 12.02 -8.55
N PRO A 202 15.45 10.80 -8.28
CA PRO A 202 15.26 10.15 -6.98
C PRO A 202 16.20 10.66 -5.88
N PRO A 203 15.93 10.36 -4.59
CA PRO A 203 14.88 9.48 -4.07
C PRO A 203 13.62 10.22 -3.57
N VAL A 204 12.43 9.61 -3.76
CA VAL A 204 11.22 10.01 -3.01
C VAL A 204 11.31 9.40 -1.61
N THR A 205 12.16 10.01 -0.80
CA THR A 205 12.38 9.64 0.60
C THR A 205 11.17 9.92 1.47
N ASP A 206 10.29 10.82 1.02
CA ASP A 206 9.17 11.37 1.77
C ASP A 206 7.93 11.38 0.86
N ALA A 207 7.39 10.20 0.54
CA ALA A 207 6.23 10.05 -0.33
C ALA A 207 4.93 10.45 0.38
N TYR A 208 4.75 10.05 1.64
CA TYR A 208 3.55 10.34 2.41
C TYR A 208 3.81 10.35 3.92
N THR A 209 2.87 10.88 4.69
CA THR A 209 2.79 10.71 6.14
C THR A 209 1.64 9.79 6.51
N THR A 210 1.86 8.98 7.53
CA THR A 210 0.86 8.07 8.10
C THR A 210 0.07 8.76 9.24
N GLU A 211 -1.03 8.15 9.70
CA GLU A 211 -1.78 8.63 10.89
C GLU A 211 -0.92 8.53 12.15
N LEU A 212 0.02 7.58 12.18
CA LEU A 212 0.99 7.44 13.25
C LEU A 212 2.04 8.57 13.26
N GLY A 213 1.99 9.52 12.33
CA GLY A 213 2.98 10.62 12.24
C GLY A 213 4.34 10.16 11.74
N VAL A 214 4.40 9.02 11.04
CA VAL A 214 5.62 8.51 10.41
C VAL A 214 5.68 9.01 8.97
N ILE A 215 6.85 9.46 8.53
CA ILE A 215 7.09 9.82 7.14
C ILE A 215 7.60 8.57 6.43
N VAL A 216 6.94 8.19 5.33
CA VAL A 216 7.27 7.01 4.53
C VAL A 216 7.73 7.41 3.14
N GLY A 217 8.80 6.79 2.68
CA GLY A 217 9.32 6.86 1.32
C GLY A 217 9.18 5.51 0.62
N VAL A 218 9.03 5.55 -0.70
CA VAL A 218 8.81 4.37 -1.56
C VAL A 218 9.90 4.35 -2.63
N GLY A 219 10.64 3.25 -2.69
CA GLY A 219 11.71 2.95 -3.63
C GLY A 219 11.52 1.59 -4.31
N PRO A 220 12.52 1.08 -5.03
CA PRO A 220 13.83 1.68 -5.28
C PRO A 220 13.75 2.82 -6.29
N GLN A 221 14.85 3.57 -6.42
CA GLN A 221 15.03 4.57 -7.48
C GLN A 221 14.98 3.92 -8.87
N GLY A 222 14.44 4.64 -9.86
CA GLY A 222 14.50 4.23 -11.26
C GLY A 222 13.43 3.22 -11.70
N SER A 223 12.60 2.71 -10.80
CA SER A 223 11.44 1.88 -11.11
C SER A 223 10.13 2.68 -11.17
N HIS A 224 9.10 2.12 -11.82
CA HIS A 224 7.73 2.56 -11.63
C HIS A 224 7.26 2.18 -10.23
N ARG A 225 6.67 3.13 -9.51
CA ARG A 225 6.24 2.95 -8.12
C ARG A 225 4.83 3.47 -7.92
N GLY A 226 4.03 2.72 -7.19
CA GLY A 226 2.63 3.04 -6.93
C GLY A 226 2.28 2.93 -5.45
N VAL A 227 1.23 3.62 -5.04
CA VAL A 227 0.59 3.44 -3.73
C VAL A 227 -0.90 3.25 -3.98
N ASP A 228 -1.45 2.09 -3.63
CA ASP A 228 -2.88 1.80 -3.72
C ASP A 228 -3.54 1.83 -2.33
N LEU A 229 -4.46 2.79 -2.15
CA LEU A 229 -5.27 2.94 -0.94
C LEU A 229 -6.77 2.72 -1.21
N ARG A 230 -7.13 2.05 -2.32
CA ARG A 230 -8.53 1.78 -2.69
C ARG A 230 -9.17 0.73 -1.80
N ARG A 231 -8.43 -0.30 -1.40
CA ARG A 231 -8.96 -1.42 -0.61
C ARG A 231 -9.09 -1.06 0.87
N MET A 232 -10.10 -1.66 1.49
CA MET A 232 -10.25 -1.66 2.94
C MET A 232 -9.42 -2.82 3.52
N GLY A 233 -8.65 -2.54 4.57
CA GLY A 233 -7.83 -3.54 5.28
C GLY A 233 -6.32 -3.39 5.10
N HIS A 234 -5.85 -2.88 3.95
CA HIS A 234 -4.41 -2.70 3.68
C HIS A 234 -4.13 -1.55 2.71
N THR A 235 -2.85 -1.18 2.58
CA THR A 235 -2.31 -0.23 1.59
C THR A 235 -1.16 -0.90 0.87
N ASP A 236 -1.26 -0.98 -0.46
CA ASP A 236 -0.26 -1.64 -1.29
C ASP A 236 0.76 -0.62 -1.79
N LEU A 237 2.03 -0.89 -1.51
CA LEU A 237 3.16 -0.17 -2.09
C LEU A 237 3.67 -1.03 -3.23
N HIS A 238 3.74 -0.46 -4.43
CA HIS A 238 4.14 -1.17 -5.64
C HIS A 238 5.51 -0.68 -6.08
N ALA A 239 6.39 -1.60 -6.44
CA ALA A 239 7.63 -1.31 -7.14
C ALA A 239 7.84 -2.30 -8.28
N TRP A 240 7.88 -1.79 -9.52
CA TRP A 240 8.26 -2.56 -10.71
C TRP A 240 9.77 -2.75 -10.79
N SER A 241 10.24 -3.58 -9.87
CA SER A 241 11.59 -4.06 -9.69
C SER A 241 11.51 -5.35 -8.88
N PRO A 242 12.46 -6.30 -9.01
CA PRO A 242 12.54 -7.49 -8.14
C PRO A 242 12.74 -7.15 -6.65
N ARG A 243 12.92 -5.87 -6.32
CA ARG A 243 13.11 -5.34 -4.98
C ARG A 243 12.24 -4.11 -4.77
N GLU A 244 11.63 -4.02 -3.60
CA GLU A 244 10.96 -2.84 -3.09
C GLU A 244 11.68 -2.32 -1.83
N THR A 245 11.75 -1.00 -1.67
CA THR A 245 12.34 -0.38 -0.48
C THR A 245 11.36 0.60 0.13
N VAL A 246 10.97 0.33 1.38
CA VAL A 246 10.12 1.21 2.18
C VAL A 246 11.00 1.85 3.25
N THR A 247 11.23 3.16 3.13
CA THR A 247 11.97 3.92 4.15
C THR A 247 11.01 4.63 5.07
N MET A 248 11.29 4.69 6.36
CA MET A 248 10.42 5.37 7.32
C MET A 248 11.23 6.08 8.40
N THR A 249 10.69 7.16 8.97
CA THR A 249 11.33 7.79 10.14
C THR A 249 11.35 6.84 11.33
N SER A 250 12.46 6.79 12.07
CA SER A 250 12.59 5.91 13.24
C SER A 250 11.92 6.45 14.51
N TYR A 251 11.03 7.43 14.33
CA TYR A 251 10.26 8.15 15.35
C TYR A 251 8.97 8.67 14.71
N ARG A 252 7.98 8.97 15.56
CA ARG A 252 6.76 9.68 15.16
C ARG A 252 7.01 11.18 15.28
N ARG A 253 6.57 11.95 14.29
CA ARG A 253 6.49 13.40 14.43
C ARG A 253 5.24 13.72 15.25
N THR A 254 5.41 14.36 16.39
CA THR A 254 4.27 14.94 17.13
C THR A 254 3.65 16.00 16.23
N VAL A 255 2.40 15.80 15.81
CA VAL A 255 1.63 16.84 15.13
C VAL A 255 1.23 17.84 16.21
N GLN A 256 1.73 19.08 16.15
CA GLN A 256 1.07 20.18 16.85
C GLN A 256 -0.20 20.48 16.05
N GLU A 257 -1.36 20.28 16.68
CA GLU A 257 -2.66 20.72 16.16
C GLU A 257 -2.75 22.25 16.11
#